data_AF-A0A382MRA8-F1
#
_entry.id   AF-A0A382MRA8-F1
#
_cell.length_a   1.000
_cell.length_b   1.000
_cell.length_c   1.000
_cell.angle_alpha   90.00
_cell.angle_beta   90.00
_cell.angle_gamma   90.00
#
_symmetry.space_group_name_H-M   'P 1'
#
loop_
_entity.id
_entity.type
_entity.pdbx_description
1 polymer ?
#
loop_
_entity_poly.entity_id
_entity_poly.type
_entity_poly.pdbx_seq_one_letter_code
_entity_poly.pdbx_strand_id
1 'polypeptide(L)'
;MTLGTGLQKVTEMVAEGILSVRAGENLRLWLTEEDYSVFVSEILELIDGNDPDDLEDRFRTTIEFGTGGIRGTMGAGPNRINIRTIGEAAQGLAQYVKNVGGSEAADQGIVVAYDTRNNSYRFARETAAIIAGNGIVVHLFPEARATPQLSFAVRALAGVAGVVISASHNPPSDNGFKVYWSDGGQVVSPHDKKIIAEVRAVGEIVRCDFNRALEVGLVRLVDSEIDTRYVSCLARLTLTDAREVRLVYTPLHGVGMTSVAAVLQELGYRDLHIVEEQAVQDGNFPTVRDGIANPEDPRSFSLA
;
A
#
# COMPACT_ATOMS: atom_id res chain seq x y z
N MET A 1 18.85 -10.43 22.32
CA MET A 1 19.57 -11.65 21.88
C MET A 1 20.64 -11.31 20.85
N THR A 2 21.74 -12.06 20.73
CA THR A 2 22.75 -11.85 19.64
C THR A 2 22.38 -12.65 18.38
N LEU A 3 22.92 -12.27 17.21
CA LEU A 3 22.73 -13.00 15.95
C LEU A 3 23.14 -14.49 16.06
N GLY A 4 24.31 -14.76 16.64
CA GLY A 4 24.81 -16.14 16.82
C GLY A 4 23.88 -16.99 17.68
N THR A 5 23.39 -16.43 18.80
CA THR A 5 22.40 -17.09 19.66
C THR A 5 21.08 -17.32 18.94
N GLY A 6 20.61 -16.35 18.14
CA GLY A 6 19.38 -16.48 17.36
C GLY A 6 19.47 -17.60 16.32
N LEU A 7 20.55 -17.65 15.54
CA LEU A 7 20.77 -18.72 14.55
C LEU A 7 20.87 -20.10 15.21
N GLN A 8 21.45 -20.18 16.41
CA GLN A 8 21.49 -21.43 17.17
C GLN A 8 20.08 -21.87 17.57
N LYS A 9 19.28 -20.98 18.17
CA LYS A 9 17.89 -21.28 18.54
C LYS A 9 17.05 -21.74 17.35
N VAL A 10 17.18 -21.09 16.19
CA VAL A 10 16.50 -21.52 14.95
C VAL A 10 16.90 -22.94 14.55
N THR A 11 18.18 -23.30 14.70
CA THR A 11 18.67 -24.67 14.45
C THR A 11 18.00 -25.68 15.36
N GLU A 12 17.93 -25.37 16.67
CA GLU A 12 17.35 -26.24 17.69
C GLU A 12 15.84 -26.43 17.46
N MET A 13 15.09 -25.34 17.21
CA MET A 13 13.66 -25.40 16.93
C MET A 13 13.31 -26.27 15.70
N VAL A 14 14.14 -26.24 14.65
CA VAL A 14 13.94 -27.11 13.48
C VAL A 14 14.28 -28.56 13.81
N ALA A 15 15.36 -28.81 14.55
CA ALA A 15 15.77 -30.17 14.94
C ALA A 15 14.73 -30.85 15.86
N GLU A 16 14.06 -30.07 16.69
CA GLU A 16 12.99 -30.52 17.59
C GLU A 16 11.63 -30.63 16.90
N GLY A 17 11.50 -30.20 15.65
CA GLY A 17 10.24 -30.21 14.89
C GLY A 17 9.24 -29.13 15.31
N ILE A 18 9.70 -28.11 16.05
CA ILE A 18 8.89 -26.95 16.45
C ILE A 18 8.65 -26.03 15.25
N LEU A 19 9.69 -25.80 14.44
CA LEU A 19 9.59 -25.07 13.17
C LEU A 19 9.78 -26.02 12.00
N SER A 20 9.11 -25.75 10.88
CA SER A 20 9.40 -26.47 9.64
C SER A 20 10.79 -26.13 9.12
N VAL A 21 11.38 -27.06 8.37
CA VAL A 21 12.67 -26.85 7.67
C VAL A 21 12.64 -25.56 6.86
N ARG A 22 11.52 -25.32 6.14
CA ARG A 22 11.33 -24.13 5.30
C ARG A 22 11.31 -22.83 6.11
N ALA A 23 10.62 -22.81 7.25
CA ALA A 23 10.63 -21.65 8.14
C ALA A 23 12.04 -21.37 8.66
N GLY A 24 12.78 -22.42 9.05
CA GLY A 24 14.17 -22.30 9.47
C GLY A 24 15.12 -21.77 8.39
N GLU A 25 14.99 -22.23 7.15
CA GLU A 25 15.75 -21.74 6.00
C GLU A 25 15.52 -20.24 5.76
N ASN A 26 14.25 -19.83 5.74
CA ASN A 26 13.89 -18.42 5.56
C ASN A 26 14.34 -17.54 6.73
N LEU A 27 14.22 -18.02 7.98
CA LEU A 27 14.74 -17.29 9.15
C LEU A 27 16.25 -17.06 9.04
N ARG A 28 17.02 -18.07 8.64
CA ARG A 28 18.47 -17.91 8.42
C ARG A 28 18.75 -16.88 7.34
N LEU A 29 18.10 -17.02 6.19
CA LEU A 29 18.23 -16.08 5.07
C LEU A 29 17.99 -14.62 5.51
N TRP A 30 16.88 -14.39 6.23
CA TRP A 30 16.50 -13.06 6.70
C TRP A 30 17.40 -12.52 7.84
N LEU A 31 18.11 -13.41 8.55
CA LEU A 31 19.07 -13.03 9.59
C LEU A 31 20.47 -12.76 9.04
N THR A 32 20.84 -13.30 7.87
CA THR A 32 22.22 -13.28 7.37
C THR A 32 22.44 -12.45 6.12
N GLU A 33 21.48 -12.38 5.20
CA GLU A 33 21.68 -11.61 3.97
C GLU A 33 21.50 -10.10 4.22
N GLU A 34 22.39 -9.32 3.61
CA GLU A 34 22.44 -7.85 3.77
C GLU A 34 21.12 -7.16 3.42
N ASP A 35 20.44 -7.70 2.41
CA ASP A 35 19.14 -7.26 1.91
C ASP A 35 18.01 -7.27 2.97
N TYR A 36 18.15 -8.08 4.03
CA TYR A 36 17.17 -8.18 5.12
C TYR A 36 17.69 -7.59 6.43
N SER A 37 18.87 -6.96 6.43
CA SER A 37 19.53 -6.43 7.63
C SER A 37 18.62 -5.54 8.50
N VAL A 38 17.70 -4.80 7.89
CA VAL A 38 16.75 -3.91 8.58
C VAL A 38 15.80 -4.66 9.51
N PHE A 39 15.59 -5.96 9.28
CA PHE A 39 14.67 -6.81 10.03
C PHE A 39 15.37 -7.63 11.13
N VAL A 40 16.70 -7.71 11.13
CA VAL A 40 17.45 -8.61 12.03
C VAL A 40 17.08 -8.36 13.49
N SER A 41 16.98 -7.10 13.92
CA SER A 41 16.60 -6.75 15.29
C SER A 41 15.18 -7.26 15.64
N GLU A 42 14.19 -7.01 14.79
CA GLU A 42 12.81 -7.48 14.99
C GLU A 42 12.75 -9.02 15.05
N ILE A 43 13.46 -9.70 14.14
CA ILE A 43 13.48 -11.17 14.09
C ILE A 43 14.12 -11.77 15.36
N LEU A 44 15.20 -11.18 15.86
CA LEU A 44 15.83 -11.63 17.10
C LEU A 44 14.92 -11.43 18.31
N GLU A 45 14.09 -10.39 18.33
CA GLU A 45 13.07 -10.18 19.36
C GLU A 45 11.94 -11.22 19.26
N LEU A 46 11.48 -11.55 18.04
CA LEU A 46 10.49 -12.61 17.81
C LEU A 46 11.00 -13.98 18.28
N ILE A 47 12.26 -14.32 18.00
CA ILE A 47 12.89 -15.55 18.48
C ILE A 47 13.02 -15.57 20.02
N ASP A 48 13.26 -14.41 20.65
CA ASP A 48 13.33 -14.33 22.11
C ASP A 48 11.97 -14.45 22.79
N GLY A 49 10.92 -13.92 22.14
CA GLY A 49 9.54 -14.00 22.60
C GLY A 49 8.99 -15.42 22.69
N ASN A 50 9.64 -16.39 22.02
CA ASN A 50 9.34 -17.82 22.07
C ASN A 50 7.88 -18.16 21.68
N ASP A 51 7.39 -17.50 20.62
CA ASP A 51 6.12 -17.82 19.95
C ASP A 51 6.41 -18.53 18.61
N PRO A 52 6.55 -19.87 18.62
CA PRO A 52 6.89 -20.63 17.42
C PRO A 52 5.79 -20.59 16.37
N ASP A 53 4.52 -20.39 16.74
CA ASP A 53 3.41 -20.34 15.79
C ASP A 53 3.46 -19.06 14.94
N ASP A 54 3.78 -17.91 15.55
CA ASP A 54 3.98 -16.66 14.80
C ASP A 54 5.24 -16.73 13.92
N LEU A 55 6.33 -17.34 14.39
CA LEU A 55 7.52 -17.58 13.57
C LEU A 55 7.22 -18.49 12.37
N GLU A 56 6.49 -19.59 12.60
CA GLU A 56 6.09 -20.51 11.55
C GLU A 56 5.18 -19.81 10.52
N ASP A 57 4.20 -19.02 10.97
CA ASP A 57 3.32 -18.26 10.06
C ASP A 57 4.08 -17.23 9.23
N ARG A 58 5.04 -16.51 9.81
CA ARG A 58 5.84 -15.48 9.12
C ARG A 58 6.79 -16.05 8.09
N PHE A 59 7.44 -17.17 8.39
CA PHE A 59 8.62 -17.64 7.66
C PHE A 59 8.40 -18.93 6.87
N ARG A 60 7.33 -19.70 7.10
CA ARG A 60 7.07 -20.91 6.30
C ARG A 60 6.65 -20.60 4.86
N THR A 61 5.89 -19.53 4.65
CA THR A 61 5.33 -19.17 3.33
C THR A 61 5.73 -17.76 2.91
N THR A 62 5.43 -17.42 1.67
CA THR A 62 5.56 -16.05 1.16
C THR A 62 4.17 -15.47 0.97
N ILE A 63 4.02 -14.17 1.22
CA ILE A 63 2.76 -13.48 1.04
C ILE A 63 2.29 -13.63 -0.41
N GLU A 64 1.04 -14.07 -0.60
CA GLU A 64 0.53 -14.36 -1.92
C GLU A 64 0.17 -13.07 -2.66
N PHE A 65 0.75 -12.90 -3.85
CA PHE A 65 0.32 -11.87 -4.80
C PHE A 65 -0.93 -12.39 -5.53
N GLY A 66 -2.10 -11.88 -5.14
CA GLY A 66 -3.37 -12.19 -5.77
C GLY A 66 -3.63 -11.33 -6.99
N THR A 67 -4.78 -11.55 -7.66
CA THR A 67 -5.13 -10.85 -8.92
C THR A 67 -5.00 -9.34 -8.83
N GLY A 68 -5.33 -8.73 -7.69
CA GLY A 68 -5.29 -7.28 -7.51
C GLY A 68 -4.11 -6.71 -6.73
N GLY A 69 -3.14 -7.53 -6.31
CA GLY A 69 -2.05 -7.11 -5.42
C GLY A 69 -1.74 -8.03 -4.24
N ILE A 70 -0.93 -7.55 -3.30
CA ILE A 70 -0.66 -8.18 -1.99
C ILE A 70 -1.36 -7.41 -0.86
N ARG A 71 -1.79 -8.12 0.18
CA ARG A 71 -2.35 -7.56 1.41
C ARG A 71 -2.07 -8.50 2.57
N GLY A 72 -1.74 -7.96 3.72
CA GLY A 72 -1.58 -8.73 4.95
C GLY A 72 -1.01 -7.92 6.10
N THR A 73 -0.77 -8.60 7.21
CA THR A 73 -0.17 -8.03 8.42
C THR A 73 1.22 -7.50 8.12
N MET A 74 1.55 -6.33 8.66
CA MET A 74 2.88 -5.77 8.60
C MET A 74 3.84 -6.48 9.57
N GLY A 75 5.13 -6.54 9.19
CA GLY A 75 6.18 -7.07 10.06
C GLY A 75 7.31 -7.76 9.30
N ALA A 76 8.30 -8.26 10.02
CA ALA A 76 9.39 -9.06 9.47
C ALA A 76 8.89 -10.42 8.98
N GLY A 77 9.45 -10.88 7.86
CA GLY A 77 9.22 -12.19 7.27
C GLY A 77 8.62 -12.15 5.87
N PRO A 78 8.79 -13.23 5.10
CA PRO A 78 8.29 -13.34 3.72
C PRO A 78 6.76 -13.39 3.65
N ASN A 79 6.05 -13.81 4.70
CA ASN A 79 4.59 -13.80 4.79
C ASN A 79 4.01 -12.53 5.45
N ARG A 80 4.68 -11.38 5.28
CA ARG A 80 4.26 -10.09 5.86
C ARG A 80 4.40 -8.95 4.85
N ILE A 81 3.65 -7.88 5.09
CA ILE A 81 3.85 -6.61 4.38
C ILE A 81 5.00 -5.85 5.02
N ASN A 82 6.05 -5.59 4.26
CA ASN A 82 7.19 -4.83 4.70
C ASN A 82 7.92 -4.20 3.51
N ILE A 83 9.00 -3.48 3.79
CA ILE A 83 9.75 -2.77 2.74
C ILE A 83 10.27 -3.71 1.65
N ARG A 84 10.56 -4.98 2.00
CA ARG A 84 11.04 -5.98 1.05
C ARG A 84 9.92 -6.50 0.16
N THR A 85 8.81 -6.95 0.73
CA THR A 85 7.71 -7.52 -0.07
C THR A 85 7.00 -6.45 -0.92
N ILE A 86 6.91 -5.21 -0.42
CA ILE A 86 6.51 -4.04 -1.22
C ILE A 86 7.53 -3.78 -2.35
N GLY A 87 8.82 -3.86 -2.04
CA GLY A 87 9.86 -3.62 -3.04
C GLY A 87 9.90 -4.67 -4.15
N GLU A 88 9.69 -5.94 -3.83
CA GLU A 88 9.55 -7.03 -4.81
C GLU A 88 8.32 -6.80 -5.71
N ALA A 89 7.19 -6.38 -5.12
CA ALA A 89 6.00 -6.01 -5.87
C ALA A 89 6.25 -4.83 -6.83
N ALA A 90 6.92 -3.77 -6.36
CA ALA A 90 7.26 -2.60 -7.16
C ALA A 90 8.26 -2.93 -8.27
N GLN A 91 9.28 -3.73 -7.98
CA GLN A 91 10.28 -4.18 -8.95
C GLN A 91 9.64 -5.04 -10.04
N GLY A 92 8.81 -6.03 -9.66
CA GLY A 92 8.10 -6.86 -10.63
C GLY A 92 7.15 -6.05 -11.52
N LEU A 93 6.44 -5.06 -10.95
CA LEU A 93 5.63 -4.14 -11.74
C LEU A 93 6.47 -3.31 -12.71
N ALA A 94 7.62 -2.79 -12.28
CA ALA A 94 8.51 -2.01 -13.13
C ALA A 94 9.06 -2.85 -14.30
N GLN A 95 9.44 -4.10 -14.06
CA GLN A 95 9.85 -5.01 -15.13
C GLN A 95 8.70 -5.30 -16.09
N TYR A 96 7.51 -5.57 -15.56
CA TYR A 96 6.34 -5.82 -16.37
C TYR A 96 6.02 -4.64 -17.30
N VAL A 97 6.00 -3.41 -16.77
CA VAL A 97 5.74 -2.19 -17.54
C VAL A 97 6.78 -1.98 -18.65
N LYS A 98 8.07 -2.19 -18.36
CA LYS A 98 9.12 -2.14 -19.39
C LYS A 98 8.90 -3.17 -20.50
N ASN A 99 8.42 -4.35 -20.16
CA ASN A 99 8.20 -5.45 -21.10
C ASN A 99 6.98 -5.25 -22.01
N VAL A 100 5.91 -4.60 -21.53
CA VAL A 100 4.63 -4.51 -22.28
C VAL A 100 4.23 -3.11 -22.71
N GLY A 101 4.81 -2.07 -22.11
CA GLY A 101 4.35 -0.69 -22.28
C GLY A 101 4.92 0.05 -23.51
N GLY A 102 5.84 -0.57 -24.25
CA GLY A 102 6.52 0.08 -25.38
C GLY A 102 7.46 1.20 -24.93
N SER A 103 7.97 1.99 -25.89
CA SER A 103 8.97 3.02 -25.63
C SER A 103 8.47 4.20 -24.79
N GLU A 104 7.16 4.47 -24.79
CA GLU A 104 6.56 5.63 -24.13
C GLU A 104 6.12 5.35 -22.69
N ALA A 105 5.98 4.09 -22.28
CA ALA A 105 5.46 3.75 -20.95
C ALA A 105 6.33 4.24 -19.80
N ALA A 106 7.65 4.35 -20.02
CA ALA A 106 8.56 4.92 -19.04
C ALA A 106 8.24 6.39 -18.77
N ASP A 107 7.90 7.17 -19.81
CA ASP A 107 7.58 8.60 -19.71
C ASP A 107 6.14 8.84 -19.26
N GLN A 108 5.19 8.00 -19.69
CA GLN A 108 3.80 8.00 -19.20
C GLN A 108 3.75 7.73 -17.69
N GLY A 109 4.63 6.86 -17.20
CA GLY A 109 4.87 6.68 -15.78
C GLY A 109 3.74 5.98 -15.02
N ILE A 110 3.97 5.78 -13.73
CA ILE A 110 3.07 5.09 -12.81
C ILE A 110 2.56 6.07 -11.75
N VAL A 111 1.25 6.13 -11.55
CA VAL A 111 0.66 6.95 -10.47
C VAL A 111 0.67 6.16 -9.17
N VAL A 112 1.19 6.74 -8.09
CA VAL A 112 1.27 6.10 -6.77
C VAL A 112 0.45 6.89 -5.77
N ALA A 113 -0.54 6.25 -5.17
CA ALA A 113 -1.36 6.76 -4.07
C ALA A 113 -1.21 5.87 -2.84
N TYR A 114 -1.71 6.36 -1.71
CA TYR A 114 -1.72 5.61 -0.45
C TYR A 114 -2.84 6.10 0.47
N ASP A 115 -3.24 5.26 1.42
CA ASP A 115 -4.24 5.61 2.43
C ASP A 115 -3.60 6.06 3.77
N THR A 116 -4.44 6.28 4.79
CA THR A 116 -4.00 6.82 6.09
C THR A 116 -3.33 5.79 7.00
N ARG A 117 -3.23 4.52 6.59
CA ARG A 117 -2.69 3.44 7.45
C ARG A 117 -1.23 3.68 7.82
N ASN A 118 -0.83 3.07 8.93
CA ASN A 118 0.56 3.06 9.36
C ASN A 118 1.48 2.54 8.23
N ASN A 119 2.63 3.21 8.06
CA ASN A 119 3.62 2.96 7.01
C ASN A 119 3.16 3.17 5.56
N SER A 120 1.92 3.56 5.28
CA SER A 120 1.43 3.73 3.90
C SER A 120 2.28 4.70 3.08
N TYR A 121 2.63 5.88 3.62
CA TYR A 121 3.55 6.80 2.96
C TYR A 121 4.97 6.25 2.79
N ARG A 122 5.48 5.52 3.79
CA ARG A 122 6.81 4.89 3.73
C ARG A 122 6.89 3.89 2.57
N PHE A 123 5.87 3.05 2.43
CA PHE A 123 5.79 2.06 1.34
C PHE A 123 5.54 2.71 -0.02
N ALA A 124 4.77 3.80 -0.08
CA ALA A 124 4.58 4.57 -1.31
C ALA A 124 5.89 5.21 -1.77
N ARG A 125 6.67 5.76 -0.83
CA ARG A 125 7.99 6.33 -1.11
C ARG A 125 9.00 5.29 -1.62
N GLU A 126 9.02 4.10 -1.01
CA GLU A 126 9.86 2.99 -1.48
C GLU A 126 9.45 2.53 -2.88
N THR A 127 8.14 2.37 -3.09
CA THR A 127 7.57 2.03 -4.41
C THR A 127 8.03 3.04 -5.46
N ALA A 128 7.94 4.33 -5.15
CA ALA A 128 8.38 5.39 -6.04
C ALA A 128 9.90 5.32 -6.33
N ALA A 129 10.73 5.11 -5.31
CA ALA A 129 12.18 5.01 -5.45
C ALA A 129 12.62 3.80 -6.31
N ILE A 130 11.89 2.68 -6.22
CA ILE A 130 12.18 1.47 -7.01
C ILE A 130 11.73 1.65 -8.46
N ILE A 131 10.51 2.14 -8.68
CA ILE A 131 9.98 2.39 -10.04
C ILE A 131 10.87 3.42 -10.76
N ALA A 132 11.22 4.52 -10.07
CA ALA A 132 12.15 5.52 -10.58
C ALA A 132 13.56 4.94 -10.80
N GLY A 133 14.08 4.11 -9.90
CA GLY A 133 15.35 3.41 -10.09
C GLY A 133 15.39 2.53 -11.35
N ASN A 134 14.24 2.10 -11.84
CA ASN A 134 14.09 1.35 -13.09
C ASN A 134 13.86 2.25 -14.33
N GLY A 135 13.99 3.58 -14.19
CA GLY A 135 13.89 4.55 -15.28
C GLY A 135 12.46 4.91 -15.67
N ILE A 136 11.47 4.64 -14.82
CA ILE A 136 10.05 4.93 -15.08
C ILE A 136 9.65 6.16 -14.25
N VAL A 137 8.97 7.11 -14.88
CA VAL A 137 8.40 8.29 -14.20
C VAL A 137 7.37 7.84 -13.17
N VAL A 138 7.37 8.49 -12.00
CA VAL A 138 6.39 8.25 -10.94
C VAL A 138 5.61 9.53 -10.67
N HIS A 139 4.28 9.42 -10.64
CA HIS A 139 3.38 10.49 -10.18
C HIS A 139 2.89 10.14 -8.77
N LEU A 140 3.57 10.66 -7.75
CA LEU A 140 3.29 10.34 -6.34
C LEU A 140 2.33 11.38 -5.75
N PHE A 141 1.22 10.93 -5.17
CA PHE A 141 0.40 11.84 -4.36
C PHE A 141 1.16 12.30 -3.11
N PRO A 142 1.15 13.61 -2.77
CA PRO A 142 1.89 14.12 -1.62
C PRO A 142 1.22 13.79 -0.27
N GLU A 143 -0.04 13.38 -0.31
CA GLU A 143 -0.88 13.07 0.86
C GLU A 143 -1.79 11.88 0.55
N ALA A 144 -2.44 11.33 1.59
CA ALA A 144 -3.34 10.21 1.43
C ALA A 144 -4.52 10.55 0.49
N ARG A 145 -4.84 9.63 -0.42
CA ARG A 145 -5.92 9.77 -1.42
C ARG A 145 -6.69 8.48 -1.60
N ALA A 146 -7.96 8.61 -1.97
CA ALA A 146 -8.84 7.48 -2.18
C ALA A 146 -8.47 6.68 -3.43
N THR A 147 -8.69 5.37 -3.37
CA THR A 147 -8.59 4.47 -4.54
C THR A 147 -9.29 4.99 -5.81
N PRO A 148 -10.54 5.50 -5.77
CA PRO A 148 -11.17 6.08 -6.96
C PRO A 148 -10.45 7.33 -7.50
N GLN A 149 -9.76 8.07 -6.64
CA GLN A 149 -8.97 9.23 -7.06
C GLN A 149 -7.66 8.82 -7.71
N LEU A 150 -7.02 7.72 -7.25
CA LEU A 150 -5.94 7.07 -8.02
C LEU A 150 -6.45 6.64 -9.40
N SER A 151 -7.58 5.93 -9.47
CA SER A 151 -8.18 5.47 -10.72
C SER A 151 -8.40 6.63 -11.71
N PHE A 152 -8.94 7.76 -11.21
CA PHE A 152 -9.09 8.98 -11.98
C PHE A 152 -7.73 9.55 -12.43
N ALA A 153 -6.76 9.66 -11.52
CA ALA A 153 -5.46 10.27 -11.79
C ALA A 153 -4.65 9.50 -12.84
N VAL A 154 -4.68 8.16 -12.83
CA VAL A 154 -4.04 7.33 -13.86
C VAL A 154 -4.52 7.75 -15.25
N ARG A 155 -5.83 7.91 -15.42
CA ARG A 155 -6.43 8.33 -16.71
C ARG A 155 -6.15 9.79 -17.02
N ALA A 156 -6.26 10.66 -16.02
CA ALA A 156 -6.11 12.11 -16.17
C ALA A 156 -4.69 12.54 -16.50
N LEU A 157 -3.69 11.76 -16.08
CA LEU A 157 -2.27 11.96 -16.34
C LEU A 157 -1.73 11.08 -17.48
N ALA A 158 -2.60 10.26 -18.10
CA ALA A 158 -2.22 9.27 -19.11
C ALA A 158 -1.10 8.30 -18.64
N GLY A 159 -1.14 7.92 -17.36
CA GLY A 159 -0.22 6.95 -16.78
C GLY A 159 -0.45 5.54 -17.31
N VAL A 160 0.62 4.75 -17.41
CA VAL A 160 0.55 3.37 -17.91
C VAL A 160 -0.02 2.41 -16.86
N ALA A 161 0.14 2.74 -15.58
CA ALA A 161 -0.35 1.97 -14.45
C ALA A 161 -0.56 2.86 -13.22
N GLY A 162 -1.19 2.27 -12.20
CA GLY A 162 -1.32 2.87 -10.88
C GLY A 162 -1.01 1.89 -9.76
N VAL A 163 -0.58 2.41 -8.61
CA VAL A 163 -0.41 1.65 -7.36
C VAL A 163 -1.12 2.38 -6.25
N VAL A 164 -1.95 1.68 -5.47
CA VAL A 164 -2.41 2.18 -4.16
C VAL A 164 -1.83 1.31 -3.04
N ILE A 165 -1.17 1.96 -2.10
CA ILE A 165 -0.76 1.35 -0.84
C ILE A 165 -1.94 1.42 0.14
N SER A 166 -2.61 0.29 0.37
CA SER A 166 -3.80 0.22 1.22
C SER A 166 -4.25 -1.22 1.48
N ALA A 167 -4.72 -1.49 2.70
CA ALA A 167 -5.47 -2.70 3.05
C ALA A 167 -6.99 -2.48 3.17
N SER A 168 -7.53 -1.39 2.60
CA SER A 168 -8.98 -1.07 2.62
C SER A 168 -9.53 -0.93 4.04
N HIS A 169 -10.40 -1.85 4.49
CA HIS A 169 -11.04 -1.83 5.81
C HIS A 169 -10.42 -2.85 6.79
N ASN A 170 -9.27 -3.44 6.47
CA ASN A 170 -8.58 -4.38 7.36
C ASN A 170 -8.15 -3.71 8.69
N PRO A 171 -7.75 -4.48 9.72
CA PRO A 171 -7.20 -3.92 10.96
C PRO A 171 -5.99 -2.99 10.73
N PRO A 172 -5.64 -2.12 11.70
CA PRO A 172 -4.51 -1.18 11.60
C PRO A 172 -3.14 -1.84 11.34
N SER A 173 -3.00 -3.11 11.75
CA SER A 173 -1.81 -3.93 11.56
C SER A 173 -1.54 -4.26 10.08
N ASP A 174 -2.54 -4.12 9.22
CA ASP A 174 -2.47 -4.57 7.84
C ASP A 174 -2.18 -3.41 6.89
N ASN A 175 -1.41 -3.72 5.86
CA ASN A 175 -1.24 -2.85 4.70
C ASN A 175 -1.26 -3.68 3.40
N GLY A 176 -0.99 -3.06 2.25
CA GLY A 176 -1.03 -3.76 0.98
C GLY A 176 -0.50 -2.94 -0.17
N PHE A 177 -0.35 -3.59 -1.32
CA PHE A 177 0.07 -3.00 -2.57
C PHE A 177 -0.89 -3.50 -3.65
N LYS A 178 -1.67 -2.60 -4.24
CA LYS A 178 -2.67 -2.95 -5.26
C LYS A 178 -2.35 -2.27 -6.57
N VAL A 179 -2.44 -3.02 -7.67
CA VAL A 179 -2.06 -2.53 -9.01
C VAL A 179 -3.29 -2.22 -9.84
N TYR A 180 -3.21 -1.11 -10.55
CA TYR A 180 -4.19 -0.59 -11.50
C TYR A 180 -3.52 -0.43 -12.86
N TRP A 181 -4.27 -0.57 -13.94
CA TRP A 181 -3.75 -0.39 -15.30
C TRP A 181 -4.16 0.96 -15.89
N SER A 182 -3.75 1.22 -17.13
CA SER A 182 -3.94 2.50 -17.84
C SER A 182 -5.40 2.94 -18.00
N ASP A 183 -6.36 2.01 -17.90
CA ASP A 183 -7.80 2.32 -17.92
C ASP A 183 -8.33 2.85 -16.57
N GLY A 184 -7.47 2.86 -15.54
CA GLY A 184 -7.79 3.18 -14.16
C GLY A 184 -8.46 2.03 -13.39
N GLY A 185 -8.61 0.85 -14.00
CA GLY A 185 -9.16 -0.35 -13.38
C GLY A 185 -8.10 -1.12 -12.60
N GLN A 186 -8.52 -1.86 -11.56
CA GLN A 186 -7.63 -2.79 -10.88
C GLN A 186 -7.23 -3.90 -11.87
N VAL A 187 -5.97 -4.33 -11.84
CA VAL A 187 -5.49 -5.33 -12.79
C VAL A 187 -6.25 -6.65 -12.66
N VAL A 188 -6.58 -7.22 -13.82
CA VAL A 188 -7.16 -8.54 -13.99
C VAL A 188 -6.38 -9.29 -15.06
N SER A 189 -6.76 -10.54 -15.36
CA SER A 189 -6.17 -11.31 -16.45
C SER A 189 -6.24 -10.57 -17.78
N PRO A 190 -5.14 -10.51 -18.56
CA PRO A 190 -3.88 -11.23 -18.38
C PRO A 190 -2.78 -10.48 -17.62
N HIS A 191 -2.99 -9.22 -17.22
CA HIS A 191 -1.96 -8.40 -16.57
C HIS A 191 -1.56 -8.96 -15.21
N ASP A 192 -2.54 -9.36 -14.40
CA ASP A 192 -2.32 -9.91 -13.05
C ASP A 192 -1.30 -11.06 -13.02
N LYS A 193 -1.51 -12.09 -13.83
CA LYS A 193 -0.68 -13.29 -13.90
C LYS A 193 0.74 -12.97 -14.35
N LYS A 194 0.88 -12.00 -15.27
CA LYS A 194 2.19 -11.59 -15.78
C LYS A 194 2.95 -10.77 -14.74
N ILE A 195 2.29 -9.84 -14.05
CA ILE A 195 2.89 -9.11 -12.93
C ILE A 195 3.33 -10.10 -11.83
N ILE A 196 2.49 -11.07 -11.46
CA ILE A 196 2.84 -12.11 -10.48
C ILE A 196 4.07 -12.89 -10.93
N ALA A 197 4.19 -13.23 -12.21
CA ALA A 197 5.36 -13.92 -12.74
C ALA A 197 6.64 -13.06 -12.61
N GLU A 198 6.57 -11.77 -12.93
CA GLU A 198 7.69 -10.84 -12.78
C GLU A 198 8.09 -10.66 -11.32
N VAL A 199 7.12 -10.53 -10.40
CA VAL A 199 7.38 -10.43 -8.94
C VAL A 199 8.09 -11.68 -8.43
N ARG A 200 7.67 -12.88 -8.86
CA ARG A 200 8.33 -14.14 -8.49
C ARG A 200 9.73 -14.30 -9.08
N ALA A 201 10.03 -13.58 -10.16
CA ALA A 201 11.33 -13.60 -10.82
C ALA A 201 12.29 -12.52 -10.28
N VAL A 202 11.88 -11.70 -9.30
CA VAL A 202 12.74 -10.66 -8.71
C VAL A 202 13.91 -11.32 -7.98
N GLY A 203 15.11 -11.18 -8.53
CA GLY A 203 16.36 -11.50 -7.86
C GLY A 203 16.98 -10.29 -7.14
N GLU A 204 16.84 -9.09 -7.73
CA GLU A 204 17.42 -7.85 -7.22
C GLU A 204 16.39 -6.71 -7.29
N ILE A 205 16.37 -5.87 -6.25
CA ILE A 205 15.55 -4.64 -6.20
C ILE A 205 16.44 -3.44 -6.52
N VAL A 206 16.19 -2.83 -7.67
CA VAL A 206 16.90 -1.61 -8.08
C VAL A 206 16.17 -0.41 -7.53
N ARG A 207 16.85 0.38 -6.70
CA ARG A 207 16.30 1.60 -6.07
C ARG A 207 17.23 2.79 -6.32
N CYS A 208 16.66 3.97 -6.56
CA CYS A 208 17.42 5.23 -6.58
C CYS A 208 17.24 6.00 -5.28
N ASP A 209 18.06 7.04 -5.07
CA ASP A 209 17.80 8.02 -4.02
C ASP A 209 16.51 8.79 -4.33
N PHE A 210 15.56 8.78 -3.40
CA PHE A 210 14.23 9.38 -3.60
C PHE A 210 14.30 10.90 -3.76
N ASN A 211 15.12 11.59 -2.97
CA ASN A 211 15.23 13.04 -3.03
C ASN A 211 15.85 13.48 -4.36
N ARG A 212 16.87 12.75 -4.81
CA ARG A 212 17.46 12.99 -6.13
C ARG A 212 16.47 12.74 -7.25
N ALA A 213 15.64 11.70 -7.15
CA ALA A 213 14.60 11.40 -8.12
C ALA A 213 13.52 12.50 -8.21
N LEU A 214 13.19 13.13 -7.07
CA LEU A 214 12.34 14.34 -7.04
C LEU A 214 13.01 15.52 -7.75
N GLU A 215 14.27 15.80 -7.44
CA GLU A 215 15.02 16.93 -8.02
C GLU A 215 15.12 16.86 -9.55
N VAL A 216 15.34 15.65 -10.09
CA VAL A 216 15.49 15.45 -11.55
C VAL A 216 14.15 15.19 -12.26
N GLY A 217 13.03 15.21 -11.52
CA GLY A 217 11.68 15.06 -12.07
C GLY A 217 11.33 13.63 -12.51
N LEU A 218 12.03 12.62 -11.99
CA LEU A 218 11.70 11.21 -12.20
C LEU A 218 10.62 10.74 -11.22
N VAL A 219 10.60 11.30 -10.02
CA VAL A 219 9.42 11.32 -9.15
C VAL A 219 8.82 12.72 -9.22
N ARG A 220 7.53 12.81 -9.51
CA ARG A 220 6.76 14.05 -9.63
C ARG A 220 5.62 14.00 -8.62
N LEU A 221 5.49 15.03 -7.80
CA LEU A 221 4.34 15.13 -6.92
C LEU A 221 3.10 15.48 -7.73
N VAL A 222 1.98 14.81 -7.46
CA VAL A 222 0.70 15.12 -8.10
C VAL A 222 0.20 16.47 -7.57
N ASP A 223 -0.10 17.38 -8.50
CA ASP A 223 -0.62 18.72 -8.20
C ASP A 223 -2.08 18.67 -7.69
N SER A 224 -2.46 19.63 -6.86
CA SER A 224 -3.83 19.82 -6.37
C SER A 224 -4.83 20.08 -7.52
N GLU A 225 -4.38 20.46 -8.71
CA GLU A 225 -5.23 20.53 -9.91
C GLU A 225 -5.93 19.17 -10.19
N ILE A 226 -5.25 18.04 -9.94
CA ILE A 226 -5.87 16.72 -10.10
C ILE A 226 -6.98 16.50 -9.08
N ASP A 227 -6.83 16.99 -7.85
CA ASP A 227 -7.88 16.95 -6.83
C ASP A 227 -9.09 17.78 -7.26
N THR A 228 -8.86 19.01 -7.72
CA THR A 228 -9.94 19.87 -8.24
C THR A 228 -10.66 19.22 -9.42
N ARG A 229 -9.92 18.68 -10.40
CA ARG A 229 -10.50 18.01 -11.58
C ARG A 229 -11.33 16.78 -11.18
N TYR A 230 -10.86 16.00 -10.20
CA TYR A 230 -11.59 14.84 -9.68
C TYR A 230 -12.91 15.27 -9.03
N VAL A 231 -12.88 16.24 -8.13
CA VAL A 231 -14.06 16.76 -7.42
C VAL A 231 -15.07 17.37 -8.41
N SER A 232 -14.64 18.22 -9.32
CA SER A 232 -15.52 18.82 -10.34
C SER A 232 -16.12 17.79 -11.29
N CYS A 233 -15.38 16.72 -11.62
CA CYS A 233 -15.91 15.63 -12.43
C CYS A 233 -17.04 14.89 -11.70
N LEU A 234 -16.86 14.59 -10.41
CA LEU A 234 -17.89 13.93 -9.60
C LEU A 234 -19.11 14.82 -9.36
N ALA A 235 -18.92 16.12 -9.12
CA ALA A 235 -20.02 17.05 -8.91
C ALA A 235 -20.97 17.11 -10.13
N ARG A 236 -20.45 16.93 -11.35
CA ARG A 236 -21.25 16.87 -12.59
C ARG A 236 -22.11 15.60 -12.71
N LEU A 237 -21.84 14.56 -11.91
CA LEU A 237 -22.62 13.33 -11.89
C LEU A 237 -23.83 13.40 -10.94
N THR A 238 -24.09 14.56 -10.34
CA THR A 238 -25.28 14.72 -9.49
C THR A 238 -26.55 14.38 -10.24
N LEU A 239 -27.45 13.64 -9.57
CA LEU A 239 -28.75 13.24 -10.11
C LEU A 239 -29.88 14.14 -9.61
N THR A 240 -29.56 15.14 -8.79
CA THR A 240 -30.53 16.02 -8.16
C THR A 240 -29.97 17.41 -7.90
N ASP A 241 -30.86 18.40 -7.91
CA ASP A 241 -30.58 19.78 -7.51
C ASP A 241 -30.99 20.05 -6.05
N ALA A 242 -31.50 19.05 -5.34
CA ALA A 242 -31.85 19.18 -3.91
C ALA A 242 -30.59 19.41 -3.07
N ARG A 243 -30.58 20.51 -2.31
CA ARG A 243 -29.47 20.90 -1.41
C ARG A 243 -29.90 21.15 0.04
N GLU A 244 -31.20 21.15 0.30
CA GLU A 244 -31.78 21.33 1.63
C GLU A 244 -31.99 19.99 2.33
N VAL A 245 -30.91 19.22 2.45
CA VAL A 245 -30.89 17.93 3.18
C VAL A 245 -29.85 18.02 4.27
N ARG A 246 -30.20 17.51 5.45
CA ARG A 246 -29.28 17.38 6.58
C ARG A 246 -28.46 16.11 6.43
N LEU A 247 -27.15 16.24 6.42
CA LEU A 247 -26.21 15.15 6.23
C LEU A 247 -25.30 15.05 7.44
N VAL A 248 -25.08 13.82 7.91
CA VAL A 248 -23.97 13.50 8.80
C VAL A 248 -22.97 12.66 8.01
N TYR A 249 -21.69 13.01 8.08
CA TYR A 249 -20.64 12.29 7.41
C TYR A 249 -19.46 12.05 8.33
N THR A 250 -18.97 10.81 8.35
CA THR A 250 -17.72 10.45 8.99
C THR A 250 -16.75 9.88 7.96
N PRO A 251 -15.51 10.39 7.89
CA PRO A 251 -14.46 9.79 7.07
C PRO A 251 -13.72 8.65 7.80
N LEU A 252 -14.08 8.33 9.06
CA LEU A 252 -13.51 7.25 9.86
C LEU A 252 -11.96 7.29 9.93
N HIS A 253 -11.38 8.48 10.13
CA HIS A 253 -9.93 8.75 10.07
C HIS A 253 -9.23 8.40 8.75
N GLY A 254 -10.02 8.13 7.69
CA GLY A 254 -9.56 7.79 6.36
C GLY A 254 -9.42 9.00 5.43
N VAL A 255 -9.50 8.71 4.14
CA VAL A 255 -9.32 9.66 3.02
C VAL A 255 -10.60 10.40 2.62
N GLY A 256 -11.65 10.31 3.45
CA GLY A 256 -12.99 10.79 3.12
C GLY A 256 -13.12 12.32 2.99
N MET A 257 -12.26 13.06 3.70
CA MET A 257 -12.29 14.53 3.67
C MET A 257 -11.88 15.11 2.31
N THR A 258 -10.85 14.55 1.69
CA THR A 258 -10.36 14.99 0.36
C THR A 258 -11.18 14.42 -0.80
N SER A 259 -12.19 13.59 -0.50
CA SER A 259 -13.03 12.93 -1.50
C SER A 259 -14.51 13.24 -1.27
N VAL A 260 -15.22 12.46 -0.47
CA VAL A 260 -16.67 12.60 -0.27
C VAL A 260 -17.04 13.97 0.29
N ALA A 261 -16.37 14.44 1.35
CA ALA A 261 -16.69 15.72 1.95
C ALA A 261 -16.43 16.89 0.97
N ALA A 262 -15.31 16.85 0.25
CA ALA A 262 -15.00 17.83 -0.78
C ALA A 262 -16.06 17.90 -1.90
N VAL A 263 -16.58 16.75 -2.36
CA VAL A 263 -17.65 16.71 -3.37
C VAL A 263 -18.97 17.25 -2.81
N LEU A 264 -19.33 16.90 -1.58
CA LEU A 264 -20.55 17.42 -0.95
C LEU A 264 -20.49 18.94 -0.77
N GLN A 265 -19.33 19.47 -0.41
CA GLN A 265 -19.09 20.91 -0.30
C GLN A 265 -19.16 21.61 -1.67
N GLU A 266 -18.51 21.05 -2.70
CA GLU A 266 -18.56 21.56 -4.08
C GLU A 266 -20.00 21.60 -4.63
N LEU A 267 -20.80 20.57 -4.32
CA LEU A 267 -22.21 20.52 -4.69
C LEU A 267 -23.06 21.57 -3.95
N GLY A 268 -22.56 22.18 -2.87
CA GLY A 268 -23.25 23.21 -2.11
C GLY A 268 -24.17 22.67 -1.01
N TYR A 269 -23.92 21.48 -0.47
CA TYR A 269 -24.61 21.01 0.74
C TYR A 269 -24.13 21.82 1.95
N ARG A 270 -25.01 22.66 2.49
CA ARG A 270 -24.68 23.59 3.60
C ARG A 270 -24.95 23.01 4.98
N ASP A 271 -25.88 22.07 5.09
CA ASP A 271 -26.25 21.41 6.34
C ASP A 271 -25.54 20.04 6.44
N LEU A 272 -24.21 20.11 6.34
CA LEU A 272 -23.29 18.96 6.38
C LEU A 272 -22.53 18.96 7.71
N HIS A 273 -22.84 17.98 8.55
CA HIS A 273 -22.18 17.76 9.82
C HIS A 273 -21.09 16.70 9.66
N ILE A 274 -19.83 17.13 9.79
CA ILE A 274 -18.70 16.22 9.84
C ILE A 274 -18.51 15.75 11.28
N VAL A 275 -18.28 14.45 11.48
CA VAL A 275 -17.84 13.92 12.78
C VAL A 275 -16.37 14.32 12.97
N GLU A 276 -16.15 15.45 13.64
CA GLU A 276 -14.84 16.12 13.78
C GLU A 276 -13.78 15.21 14.41
N GLU A 277 -14.15 14.39 15.40
CA GLU A 277 -13.27 13.43 16.05
C GLU A 277 -12.71 12.39 15.07
N GLN A 278 -13.43 12.12 13.98
CA GLN A 278 -13.05 11.18 12.94
C GLN A 278 -12.51 11.87 11.68
N ALA A 279 -12.52 13.20 11.60
CA ALA A 279 -12.02 13.96 10.46
C ALA A 279 -10.48 14.00 10.38
N VAL A 280 -9.81 13.83 11.52
CA VAL A 280 -8.34 13.76 11.60
C VAL A 280 -7.86 12.40 11.10
N GLN A 281 -6.96 12.41 10.12
CA GLN A 281 -6.36 11.18 9.59
C GLN A 281 -5.49 10.50 10.65
N ASP A 282 -5.74 9.21 10.90
CA ASP A 282 -4.98 8.39 11.85
C ASP A 282 -5.06 6.92 11.45
N GLY A 283 -3.90 6.31 11.21
CA GLY A 283 -3.79 4.91 10.78
C GLY A 283 -4.16 3.87 11.83
N ASN A 284 -4.37 4.29 13.08
CA ASN A 284 -4.87 3.43 14.17
C ASN A 284 -6.39 3.50 14.33
N PHE A 285 -7.07 4.40 13.62
CA PHE A 285 -8.52 4.59 13.65
C PHE A 285 -9.07 4.68 15.10
N PRO A 286 -8.52 5.56 15.96
CA PRO A 286 -8.61 5.45 17.42
C PRO A 286 -10.03 5.56 18.00
N THR A 287 -10.95 6.21 17.28
CA THR A 287 -12.35 6.35 17.72
C THR A 287 -13.28 5.32 17.08
N VAL A 288 -12.78 4.50 16.14
CA VAL A 288 -13.55 3.45 15.50
C VAL A 288 -13.42 2.18 16.33
N ARG A 289 -14.57 1.56 16.63
CA ARG A 289 -14.60 0.32 17.41
C ARG A 289 -13.70 -0.75 16.78
N ASP A 290 -12.91 -1.41 17.63
CA ASP A 290 -11.93 -2.44 17.26
C ASP A 290 -10.83 -1.96 16.29
N GLY A 291 -10.73 -0.65 16.02
CA GLY A 291 -9.78 -0.06 15.08
C GLY A 291 -10.05 -0.41 13.61
N ILE A 292 -11.23 -0.96 13.30
CA ILE A 292 -11.58 -1.44 11.96
C ILE A 292 -12.52 -0.42 11.30
N ALA A 293 -11.95 0.44 10.45
CA ALA A 293 -12.71 1.42 9.65
C ALA A 293 -13.50 0.74 8.51
N ASN A 294 -14.48 -0.10 8.86
CA ASN A 294 -15.34 -0.80 7.92
C ASN A 294 -16.71 -0.11 7.80
N PRO A 295 -16.99 0.64 6.72
CA PRO A 295 -18.29 1.28 6.53
C PRO A 295 -19.45 0.29 6.28
N GLU A 296 -19.17 -1.01 6.12
CA GLU A 296 -20.21 -2.05 6.04
C GLU A 296 -20.67 -2.51 7.43
N ASP A 297 -19.95 -2.15 8.50
CA ASP A 297 -20.31 -2.44 9.87
C ASP A 297 -21.04 -1.23 10.48
N PRO A 298 -22.33 -1.34 10.83
CA PRO A 298 -23.08 -0.26 11.48
C PRO A 298 -22.41 0.26 12.75
N ARG A 299 -21.61 -0.58 13.43
CA ARG A 299 -20.89 -0.20 14.65
C ARG A 299 -19.80 0.83 14.41
N SER A 300 -19.27 0.95 13.19
CA SER A 300 -18.28 1.99 12.86
C SER A 300 -18.88 3.40 12.86
N PHE A 301 -20.20 3.52 12.80
CA PHE A 301 -20.94 4.79 12.81
C PHE A 301 -21.46 5.19 14.19
N SER A 302 -20.95 4.63 15.29
CA SER A 302 -21.48 4.92 16.64
C SER A 302 -21.36 6.39 17.06
N LEU A 303 -20.52 7.19 16.40
CA LEU A 303 -20.37 8.63 16.62
C LEU A 303 -21.15 9.49 15.61
N ALA A 304 -21.79 8.89 14.61
CA ALA A 304 -22.54 9.56 13.54
C ALA A 304 -24.05 9.45 13.73
#